data_AF-A0AAC9IUB2-F1
#
_entry.id   AF-A0AAC9IUB2-F1
#
_cell.length_a   1.000
_cell.length_b   1.000
_cell.length_c   1.000
_cell.angle_alpha   90.00
_cell.angle_beta   90.00
_cell.angle_gamma   90.00
#
_symmetry.space_group_name_H-M   'P 1'
#
loop_
_entity.id
_entity.type
_entity.pdbx_description
1 polymer ?
#
loop_
_entity_poly.entity_id
_entity_poly.type
_entity_poly.pdbx_seq_one_letter_code
_entity_poly.pdbx_strand_id
1 'polypeptide(L)'
;MTTKFCSNCCNLFIARPQSPDQEFCSDGPCQKERRKRWRQKKMEGDSDYRLNQSRAQRAWLDRNPDYWREYRKNKGVKRGSKPIRDQINVEQPLSGLYQIRFIPNNRAAKSDAWIVEITPVDSI
;
A
#
# COMPACT_ATOMS: atom_id res chain seq x y z
N MET A 1 -9.46 -30.97 21.64
CA MET A 1 -9.23 -30.07 20.49
C MET A 1 -10.36 -29.06 20.45
N THR A 2 -10.08 -27.76 20.33
CA THR A 2 -11.10 -26.71 20.37
C THR A 2 -11.41 -26.23 18.96
N THR A 3 -12.70 -26.17 18.62
CA THR A 3 -13.17 -25.71 17.31
C THR A 3 -13.53 -24.23 17.41
N LYS A 4 -13.04 -23.40 16.48
CA LYS A 4 -13.22 -21.94 16.48
C LYS A 4 -13.43 -21.42 15.05
N PHE A 5 -13.95 -20.20 14.93
CA PHE A 5 -14.03 -19.49 13.66
C PHE A 5 -12.78 -18.66 13.43
N CYS A 6 -12.23 -18.69 12.21
CA CYS A 6 -11.09 -17.88 11.83
C CYS A 6 -11.45 -16.39 11.76
N SER A 7 -10.70 -15.53 12.44
CA SER A 7 -10.94 -14.07 12.44
C SER A 7 -10.69 -13.36 11.11
N ASN A 8 -10.23 -14.07 10.07
CA ASN A 8 -10.02 -13.51 8.72
C ASN A 8 -11.01 -14.04 7.69
N CYS A 9 -11.10 -15.36 7.52
CA CYS A 9 -11.97 -15.97 6.51
C CYS A 9 -13.31 -16.46 7.07
N CYS A 10 -13.52 -16.37 8.38
CA CYS A 10 -14.73 -16.86 9.07
C CYS A 10 -15.01 -18.36 8.90
N ASN A 11 -14.08 -19.14 8.34
CA ASN A 11 -14.22 -20.58 8.25
C ASN A 11 -13.95 -21.24 9.61
N LEU A 12 -14.68 -22.33 9.86
CA LEU A 12 -14.47 -23.18 11.03
C LEU A 12 -13.10 -23.89 10.93
N PHE A 13 -12.35 -23.92 12.01
CA PHE A 13 -11.08 -24.66 12.09
C PHE A 13 -10.86 -25.24 13.49
N ILE A 14 -9.99 -26.24 13.56
CA ILE A 14 -9.57 -26.85 14.82
C ILE A 14 -8.27 -26.17 15.28
N ALA A 15 -8.31 -25.49 16.43
CA ALA A 15 -7.13 -24.88 17.02
C ALA A 15 -6.16 -25.98 17.49
N ARG A 16 -4.85 -25.74 17.29
CA ARG A 16 -3.83 -26.70 17.71
C ARG A 16 -3.84 -26.81 19.24
N PRO A 17 -3.73 -28.02 19.82
CA PRO A 17 -3.70 -28.21 21.28
C PRO A 17 -2.63 -27.36 21.99
N GLN A 18 -1.49 -27.13 21.33
CA GLN A 18 -0.38 -26.32 21.84
C GLN A 18 -0.65 -24.80 21.81
N SER A 19 -1.68 -24.36 21.08
CA SER A 19 -2.04 -22.96 20.92
C SER A 19 -3.57 -22.81 20.96
N PRO A 20 -4.21 -23.02 22.13
CA PRO A 20 -5.66 -22.93 22.27
C PRO A 20 -6.20 -21.55 21.92
N ASP A 21 -5.38 -20.50 22.04
CA ASP A 21 -5.73 -19.10 21.72
C ASP A 21 -5.49 -18.74 20.24
N GLN A 22 -5.34 -19.74 19.37
CA GLN A 22 -5.23 -19.51 17.93
C GLN A 22 -6.53 -18.87 17.39
N GLU A 23 -6.39 -17.69 16.78
CA GLU A 23 -7.50 -16.92 16.20
C GLU A 23 -7.66 -17.11 14.68
N PHE A 24 -6.60 -17.53 13.99
CA PHE A 24 -6.55 -17.66 12.54
C PHE A 24 -6.35 -19.12 12.12
N CYS A 25 -7.07 -19.60 11.12
CA CYS A 25 -6.82 -20.91 10.51
C CYS A 25 -5.42 -20.97 9.86
N SER A 26 -4.95 -22.17 9.53
CA SER A 26 -3.62 -22.40 8.94
C SER A 26 -3.47 -21.93 7.48
N ASP A 27 -4.53 -21.44 6.86
CA ASP A 27 -4.49 -21.01 5.46
C ASP A 27 -3.53 -19.85 5.23
N GLY A 28 -2.81 -19.90 4.11
CA GLY A 28 -1.78 -18.93 3.76
C GLY A 28 -2.24 -17.45 3.84
N PRO A 29 -3.40 -17.08 3.26
CA PRO A 29 -3.94 -15.72 3.38
C PRO A 29 -4.23 -15.30 4.81
N CYS A 30 -4.85 -16.18 5.61
CA CYS A 30 -5.19 -15.91 7.02
C CYS A 30 -3.94 -15.75 7.88
N GLN A 31 -2.91 -16.55 7.64
CA GLN A 31 -1.62 -16.41 8.33
C GLN A 31 -0.85 -15.15 7.92
N LYS A 32 -0.98 -14.70 6.65
CA LYS A 32 -0.44 -13.39 6.23
C LYS A 32 -1.13 -12.25 6.98
N GLU A 33 -2.46 -12.30 7.09
CA GLU A 33 -3.22 -11.28 7.83
C GLU A 33 -2.88 -11.28 9.32
N ARG A 34 -2.78 -12.46 9.95
CA ARG A 34 -2.28 -12.59 11.33
C ARG A 34 -0.95 -11.87 11.55
N ARG A 35 0.05 -12.14 10.69
CA ARG A 35 1.38 -11.50 10.78
C ARG A 35 1.32 -10.00 10.51
N LYS A 36 0.41 -9.54 9.64
CA LYS A 36 0.19 -8.12 9.38
C LYS A 36 -0.35 -7.41 10.63
N ARG A 37 -1.42 -7.94 11.24
CA ARG A 37 -2.02 -7.36 12.45
C ARG A 37 -1.04 -7.33 13.63
N TRP A 38 -0.29 -8.42 13.84
CA TRP A 38 0.75 -8.45 14.85
C TRP A 38 1.79 -7.33 14.64
N ARG A 39 2.24 -7.16 13.39
CA ARG A 39 3.20 -6.11 13.04
C ARG A 39 2.63 -4.71 13.27
N GLN A 40 1.38 -4.46 12.88
CA GLN A 40 0.72 -3.17 13.11
C GLN A 40 0.65 -2.85 14.61
N LYS A 41 0.15 -3.80 15.42
CA LYS A 41 0.10 -3.64 16.88
C LYS A 41 1.48 -3.39 17.49
N LYS A 42 2.52 -4.07 17.00
CA LYS A 42 3.91 -3.82 17.43
C LYS A 42 4.40 -2.44 17.02
N MET A 43 4.12 -1.99 15.80
CA MET A 43 4.49 -0.64 15.37
C MET A 43 3.76 0.44 16.19
N GLU A 44 2.52 0.21 16.60
CA GLU A 44 1.75 1.18 17.39
C GLU A 44 2.21 1.23 18.86
N GLY A 45 2.38 0.07 19.49
CA GLY A 45 2.60 -0.02 20.95
C GLY A 45 4.04 -0.17 21.41
N ASP A 46 5.01 -0.39 20.52
CA ASP A 46 6.39 -0.74 20.87
C ASP A 46 7.37 0.24 20.19
N SER A 47 7.80 1.26 20.95
CA SER A 47 8.76 2.28 20.47
C SER A 47 10.12 1.68 20.13
N ASP A 48 10.59 0.73 20.92
CA ASP A 48 11.89 0.09 20.72
C ASP A 48 11.89 -0.76 19.46
N TYR A 49 10.78 -1.48 19.20
CA TYR A 49 10.60 -2.21 17.95
C TYR A 49 10.68 -1.30 16.73
N ARG A 50 9.99 -0.14 16.75
CA ARG A 50 10.06 0.85 15.68
C ARG A 50 11.47 1.38 15.46
N LEU A 51 12.15 1.77 16.53
CA LEU A 51 13.49 2.35 16.46
C LEU A 51 14.50 1.31 15.95
N ASN A 52 14.40 0.07 16.43
CA ASN A 52 15.24 -1.02 15.96
C ASN A 52 15.03 -1.29 14.46
N GLN A 53 13.78 -1.28 13.98
CA GLN A 53 13.49 -1.43 12.55
C GLN A 53 14.14 -0.31 11.72
N SER A 54 14.04 0.94 12.18
CA SER A 54 14.66 2.09 11.51
C SER A 54 16.18 1.98 11.47
N ARG A 55 16.82 1.62 12.60
CA ARG A 55 18.28 1.41 12.68
C ARG A 55 18.75 0.28 11.77
N ALA A 56 18.03 -0.85 11.77
CA ALA A 56 18.35 -1.98 10.90
C ALA A 56 18.23 -1.62 9.42
N GLN A 57 17.18 -0.89 9.03
CA GLN A 57 17.00 -0.40 7.67
C GLN A 57 18.13 0.55 7.26
N ARG A 58 18.49 1.51 8.12
CA ARG A 58 19.60 2.43 7.86
C ARG A 58 20.93 1.70 7.70
N ALA A 59 21.27 0.83 8.65
CA ALA A 59 22.49 0.02 8.58
C ALA A 59 22.54 -0.87 7.33
N TRP A 60 21.38 -1.34 6.85
CA TRP A 60 21.33 -2.09 5.60
C TRP A 60 21.57 -1.20 4.37
N LEU A 61 20.98 -0.01 4.32
CA LEU A 61 21.21 0.96 3.24
C LEU A 61 22.67 1.44 3.19
N ASP A 62 23.26 1.72 4.36
CA ASP A 62 24.66 2.13 4.47
C ASP A 62 25.62 1.06 3.93
N ARG A 63 25.29 -0.23 4.12
CA ARG A 63 26.05 -1.36 3.56
C ARG A 63 25.73 -1.64 2.08
N ASN A 64 24.61 -1.16 1.57
CA ASN A 64 24.12 -1.46 0.22
C ASN A 64 23.71 -0.17 -0.54
N PRO A 65 24.63 0.79 -0.72
CA PRO A 65 24.30 2.12 -1.26
C PRO A 65 23.75 2.06 -2.69
N ASP A 66 24.22 1.11 -3.49
CA ASP A 66 23.84 0.99 -4.90
C ASP A 66 22.64 0.07 -5.16
N TYR A 67 22.11 -0.58 -4.11
CA TYR A 67 21.06 -1.59 -4.26
C TYR A 67 19.86 -1.09 -5.06
N TRP A 68 19.34 0.11 -4.76
CA TRP A 68 18.17 0.64 -5.48
C TRP A 68 18.48 1.01 -6.93
N ARG A 69 19.73 1.34 -7.26
CA ARG A 69 20.16 1.58 -8.63
C ARG A 69 20.19 0.26 -9.40
N GLU A 70 20.81 -0.76 -8.84
CA GLU A 70 20.91 -2.10 -9.43
C GLU A 70 19.55 -2.79 -9.55
N TYR A 71 18.73 -2.73 -8.50
CA TYR A 71 17.37 -3.27 -8.49
C TYR A 71 16.53 -2.68 -9.63
N ARG A 72 16.57 -1.35 -9.83
CA ARG A 72 15.84 -0.68 -10.91
C ARG A 72 16.38 -1.06 -12.29
N LYS A 73 17.70 -1.09 -12.46
CA LYS A 73 18.36 -1.55 -13.69
C LYS A 73 17.89 -2.95 -14.08
N ASN A 74 17.86 -3.87 -13.12
CA ASN A 74 17.49 -5.26 -13.35
C ASN A 74 15.97 -5.46 -13.52
N LYS A 75 15.13 -4.62 -12.90
CA LYS A 75 13.68 -4.67 -13.10
C LYS A 75 13.23 -4.19 -14.48
N GLY A 76 13.95 -3.23 -15.08
CA GLY A 76 13.69 -2.75 -16.43
C GLY A 76 13.86 -3.82 -17.51
N VAL A 77 14.70 -4.84 -17.25
CA VAL A 77 14.99 -5.93 -18.20
C VAL A 77 13.87 -6.99 -18.25
N LYS A 78 13.00 -7.08 -17.23
CA LYS A 78 12.01 -8.17 -17.09
C LYS A 78 10.55 -7.74 -17.24
N ARG A 79 10.24 -6.69 -18.00
CA ARG A 79 8.85 -6.38 -18.38
C ARG A 79 8.70 -6.28 -19.90
N GLY A 80 8.33 -7.42 -20.49
CA GLY A 80 7.55 -7.47 -21.73
C GLY A 80 6.13 -6.95 -21.52
N SER A 81 5.99 -5.72 -21.01
CA SER A 81 4.75 -4.96 -21.03
C SER A 81 5.14 -3.61 -21.59
N LYS A 82 5.06 -3.48 -22.91
CA LYS A 82 5.02 -2.17 -23.55
C LYS A 82 3.95 -1.37 -22.80
N PRO A 83 4.26 -0.19 -22.26
CA PRO A 83 3.18 0.67 -21.79
C PRO A 83 2.27 0.88 -23.00
N ILE A 84 0.99 0.52 -22.86
CA ILE A 84 -0.05 1.06 -23.72
C ILE A 84 0.06 2.56 -23.50
N ARG A 85 0.76 3.24 -24.42
CA ARG A 85 0.66 4.68 -24.56
C ARG A 85 -0.71 4.88 -25.17
N ASP A 86 -1.73 4.92 -24.33
CA ASP A 86 -2.92 5.68 -24.70
C ASP A 86 -2.40 7.08 -24.97
N GLN A 87 -2.34 7.43 -26.25
CA GLN A 87 -2.08 8.79 -26.68
C GLN A 87 -3.29 9.58 -26.20
N ILE A 88 -3.25 10.03 -24.94
CA ILE A 88 -4.13 11.08 -24.47
C ILE A 88 -3.73 12.27 -25.34
N ASN A 89 -4.57 12.56 -26.33
CA ASN A 89 -4.51 13.81 -27.06
C ASN A 89 -4.88 14.89 -26.04
N VAL A 90 -3.89 15.34 -25.27
CA VAL A 90 -4.01 16.51 -24.43
C VAL A 90 -4.00 17.65 -25.43
N GLU A 91 -5.18 18.04 -25.90
CA GLU A 91 -5.38 19.38 -26.44
C GLU A 91 -4.71 20.32 -25.44
N GLN A 92 -3.61 20.93 -25.88
CA GLN A 92 -2.78 21.73 -24.99
C GLN A 92 -3.68 22.74 -24.28
N PRO A 93 -3.56 22.92 -22.95
CA PRO A 93 -4.36 23.92 -22.26
C PRO A 93 -4.09 25.26 -22.94
N LEU A 94 -5.14 25.84 -23.52
CA LEU A 94 -5.10 27.14 -24.16
C LEU A 94 -4.53 28.17 -23.18
N SER A 95 -3.62 29.03 -23.62
CA SER A 95 -3.15 30.12 -22.75
C SER A 95 -4.34 31.02 -22.39
N GLY A 96 -4.65 31.17 -21.10
CA GLY A 96 -5.81 31.94 -20.65
C GLY A 96 -5.97 31.94 -19.14
N LEU A 97 -7.01 32.64 -18.67
CA LEU A 97 -7.42 32.61 -17.27
C LEU A 97 -8.26 31.36 -17.01
N TYR A 98 -7.98 30.71 -15.89
CA TYR A 98 -8.66 29.49 -15.47
C TYR A 98 -9.25 29.67 -14.09
N GLN A 99 -10.46 29.13 -13.91
CA GLN A 99 -11.08 28.99 -12.59
C GLN A 99 -10.84 27.58 -12.07
N ILE A 100 -10.40 27.48 -10.80
CA ILE A 100 -10.19 26.22 -10.10
C ILE A 100 -11.29 26.08 -9.03
N ARG A 101 -12.04 24.98 -9.05
CA ARG A 101 -13.06 24.65 -8.07
C ARG A 101 -12.76 23.33 -7.39
N PHE A 102 -12.80 23.30 -6.06
CA PHE A 102 -12.63 22.08 -5.29
C PHE A 102 -13.92 21.26 -5.33
N ILE A 103 -13.80 19.97 -5.67
CA ILE A 103 -14.91 19.03 -5.59
C ILE A 103 -14.72 18.19 -4.33
N PRO A 104 -15.68 18.17 -3.39
CA PRO A 104 -15.61 17.30 -2.24
C PRO A 104 -15.55 15.84 -2.70
N ASN A 105 -14.48 15.14 -2.32
CA ASN A 105 -14.25 13.76 -2.70
C ASN A 105 -15.20 12.83 -1.95
N ASN A 106 -16.42 12.63 -2.47
CA ASN A 106 -17.43 11.73 -1.91
C ASN A 106 -17.32 10.30 -2.47
N ARG A 107 -16.16 9.90 -3.00
CA ARG A 107 -15.92 8.52 -3.44
C ARG A 107 -14.95 7.86 -2.47
N ALA A 108 -15.38 6.73 -1.91
CA ALA A 108 -14.57 5.88 -1.06
C ALA A 108 -13.36 5.32 -1.83
N ALA A 109 -12.25 6.06 -1.90
CA ALA A 109 -11.02 5.57 -2.52
C ALA A 109 -9.75 6.13 -1.83
N LYS A 110 -9.09 5.22 -1.10
CA LYS A 110 -7.66 5.02 -0.73
C LYS A 110 -6.62 6.16 -0.61
N SER A 111 -6.90 7.44 -0.85
CA SER A 111 -5.91 8.51 -0.66
C SER A 111 -6.54 9.88 -0.44
N ASP A 112 -5.94 10.69 0.44
CA ASP A 112 -6.28 12.09 0.76
C ASP A 112 -5.98 13.09 -0.38
N ALA A 113 -6.13 12.66 -1.64
CA ALA A 113 -5.91 13.49 -2.80
C ALA A 113 -7.09 14.46 -2.99
N TRP A 114 -6.78 15.74 -3.16
CA TRP A 114 -7.76 16.78 -3.45
C TRP A 114 -8.11 16.73 -4.94
N ILE A 115 -9.41 16.63 -5.26
CA ILE A 115 -9.89 16.64 -6.65
C ILE A 115 -10.35 18.06 -6.98
N VAL A 116 -9.88 18.59 -8.11
CA VAL A 116 -10.24 19.91 -8.60
C VAL A 116 -10.80 19.83 -10.01
N GLU A 117 -11.80 20.67 -10.27
CA GLU A 117 -12.26 21.01 -11.61
C GLU A 117 -11.55 22.29 -12.05
N ILE A 118 -11.02 22.28 -13.27
CA ILE A 118 -10.34 23.43 -13.90
C ILE A 118 -11.12 23.79 -15.16
N THR A 119 -11.65 25.00 -15.23
CA THR A 119 -12.46 25.48 -16.36
C THR A 119 -11.85 26.77 -16.91
N PRO A 120 -11.66 26.90 -18.25
CA PRO A 120 -11.25 28.16 -18.83
C PRO A 120 -12.31 29.23 -18.58
N VAL A 121 -11.88 30.46 -18.28
CA VAL A 121 -12.76 31.63 -18.19
C VAL A 121 -12.75 32.30 -19.55
N ASP A 122 -13.85 32.16 -20.29
CA ASP A 122 -14.03 32.90 -21.54
C ASP A 122 -14.01 34.40 -21.22
N SER A 123 -13.00 35.09 -21.73
CA SER A 123 -12.93 36.55 -21.63
C SER A 123 -13.96 37.12 -22.61
N ILE A 124 -14.93 37.87 -22.09
CA ILE A 124 -15.89 38.65 -22.88
C ILE A 124 -15.13 39.64 -23.77
#